data_AF-A0A958Y800-F1
#
_entry.id   AF-A0A958Y800-F1
#
_cell.length_a   1.000
_cell.length_b   1.000
_cell.length_c   1.000
_cell.angle_alpha   90.00
_cell.angle_beta   90.00
_cell.angle_gamma   90.00
#
_symmetry.space_group_name_H-M   'P 1'
#
loop_
_entity.id
_entity.type
_entity.pdbx_description
1 polymer ?
#
loop_
_entity_poly.entity_id
_entity_poly.type
_entity_poly.pdbx_seq_one_letter_code
_entity_poly.pdbx_strand_id
1 'polypeptide(L)' 'MARKQDKNTVQRFNKISIGLASPESILAESRGEVLKPETINYRTHKPERDG' A
#
# COMPACT_ATOMS: atom_id res chain seq x y z
N MET A 1 24.93 6.53 -28.34
CA MET A 1 23.80 5.69 -27.89
C MET A 1 22.69 6.61 -27.38
N ALA A 2 21.55 6.69 -28.07
CA ALA A 2 20.46 7.58 -27.71
C ALA A 2 19.70 7.04 -26.50
N ARG A 3 19.57 7.84 -25.43
CA ARG A 3 18.71 7.53 -24.29
C ARG A 3 17.25 7.57 -24.77
N LYS A 4 16.59 6.41 -24.87
CA LYS A 4 15.14 6.35 -25.02
C LYS A 4 14.53 6.98 -23.78
N GLN A 5 13.77 8.06 -23.97
CA GLN A 5 12.91 8.59 -22.94
C GLN A 5 11.69 7.68 -22.86
N ASP A 6 11.64 6.83 -21.84
CA ASP A 6 10.43 6.09 -21.50
C ASP A 6 9.37 7.10 -21.04
N LYS A 7 8.50 7.49 -21.97
CA LYS A 7 7.30 8.27 -21.67
C LYS A 7 6.36 7.35 -20.88
N ASN A 8 6.56 7.30 -19.56
CA ASN A 8 5.60 6.70 -18.65
C ASN A 8 4.37 7.62 -18.58
N THR A 9 3.51 7.52 -19.59
CA THR A 9 2.23 8.21 -19.63
C THR A 9 1.32 7.53 -18.63
N VAL A 10 1.06 8.19 -17.50
CA VAL A 10 0.02 7.78 -16.55
C VAL A 10 -1.29 7.68 -17.33
N GLN A 11 -1.78 6.46 -17.54
CA GLN A 11 -3.04 6.25 -18.24
C GLN A 11 -4.17 6.85 -17.39
N ARG A 12 -4.86 7.85 -17.95
CA ARG A 12 -6.03 8.43 -17.30
C ARG A 12 -7.17 7.41 -17.35
N PHE A 13 -7.74 7.08 -16.19
CA PHE A 13 -8.94 6.26 -16.13
C PHE A 13 -10.15 7.10 -16.56
N ASN A 14 -11.10 6.46 -17.26
CA ASN A 14 -12.31 7.13 -17.75
C ASN A 14 -13.54 6.90 -16.85
N LYS A 15 -13.48 5.93 -15.92
CA LYS A 15 -14.58 5.51 -15.04
C LYS A 15 -14.03 5.00 -13.70
N ILE A 16 -14.80 5.21 -12.63
CA ILE A 16 -14.56 4.66 -11.28
C ILE A 16 -15.81 3.86 -10.88
N SER A 17 -15.61 2.70 -10.26
CA SER A 17 -16.68 1.87 -9.70
C SER A 17 -16.42 1.60 -8.21
N ILE A 18 -17.49 1.41 -7.45
CA ILE A 18 -17.45 1.00 -6.04
C ILE A 18 -18.17 -0.33 -5.87
N GLY A 19 -17.67 -1.17 -4.98
CA GLY A 19 -18.25 -2.48 -4.67
C GLY A 19 -17.76 -2.97 -3.31
N LEU A 20 -18.35 -4.08 -2.84
CA LEU A 20 -17.90 -4.74 -1.62
C LEU A 20 -16.70 -5.64 -1.93
N ALA A 21 -15.69 -5.60 -1.06
CA ALA A 21 -14.55 -6.51 -1.13
C ALA A 21 -14.85 -7.81 -0.38
N SER A 22 -14.40 -8.94 -0.92
CA SER A 22 -14.45 -10.21 -0.21
C SER A 22 -13.28 -10.32 0.79
N PRO A 23 -13.38 -11.20 1.81
CA PRO A 23 -12.28 -11.44 2.75
C PRO A 23 -10.97 -11.81 2.04
N GLU A 24 -11.05 -12.62 0.98
CA GLU A 24 -9.90 -13.07 0.19
C GLU A 24 -9.23 -11.90 -0.54
N SER A 25 -10.01 -10.97 -1.09
CA SER A 25 -9.48 -9.76 -1.73
C SER A 25 -8.76 -8.85 -0.72
N ILE A 26 -9.31 -8.70 0.49
CA ILE A 26 -8.70 -7.89 1.55
C ILE A 26 -7.36 -8.50 1.98
N LEU A 27 -7.31 -9.83 2.16
CA LEU A 27 -6.08 -10.52 2.53
C LEU A 27 -5.03 -10.48 1.43
N ALA A 28 -5.43 -10.59 0.16
CA ALA A 28 -4.52 -10.53 -0.98
C ALA A 28 -3.87 -9.14 -1.15
N GLU A 29 -4.57 -8.07 -0.79
CA GLU A 29 -4.04 -6.70 -0.83
C GLU A 29 -3.22 -6.34 0.43
N SER A 30 -3.44 -7.07 1.53
CA SER A 30 -2.72 -6.83 2.78
C SER A 30 -1.22 -7.18 2.67
N ARG A 31 -0.39 -6.41 3.38
CA ARG A 31 1.08 -6.60 3.44
C ARG A 31 1.57 -7.07 4.81
N GLY A 32 0.66 -7.41 5.71
CA GLY A 32 0.95 -7.80 7.07
C GLY A 32 -0.28 -7.66 7.95
N GLU A 33 -0.26 -8.31 9.10
CA GLU A 33 -1.32 -8.23 10.10
C GLU A 33 -0.83 -7.41 11.30
N VAL A 34 -1.64 -6.45 11.74
CA VAL A 34 -1.38 -5.67 12.96
C VAL A 34 -1.94 -6.46 14.14
N LEU A 35 -1.06 -6.86 15.06
CA LEU A 35 -1.42 -7.68 16.20
C LEU A 35 -1.51 -6.88 17.49
N LYS A 36 -0.87 -5.71 17.54
CA LYS A 36 -0.81 -4.86 18.72
C LYS A 36 -1.17 -3.41 18.38
N PRO A 37 -1.70 -2.62 19.33
CA PRO A 37 -2.10 -1.24 19.08
C PRO A 37 -0.97 -0.23 19.26
N GLU A 38 0.27 -0.67 19.49
CA GLU A 38 1.40 0.26 19.66
C GLU A 38 1.80 0.89 18.33
N THR A 39 2.36 2.10 18.35
CA THR A 39 2.69 2.84 17.12
C THR A 39 4.20 3.03 16.99
N ILE A 40 4.75 4.01 17.70
CA ILE A 40 6.19 4.30 17.71
C ILE A 40 6.75 4.19 19.11
N ASN A 41 8.00 3.78 19.19
CA ASN A 41 8.73 3.78 20.44
C ASN A 41 9.04 5.22 20.90
N TYR A 42 8.65 5.59 22.12
CA TYR A 42 8.84 6.96 22.62
C TYR A 42 10.30 7.39 22.79
N ARG A 43 11.25 6.46 22.96
CA ARG A 43 12.68 6.78 23.12
C ARG A 43 13.40 6.78 21.79
N THR A 44 13.22 5.71 21.03
CA THR A 44 14.00 5.49 19.80
C THR A 44 13.34 6.06 18.56
N HIS A 45 12.06 6.44 18.63
CA HIS A 45 11.24 6.91 17.51
C HIS A 45 11.17 5.91 16.34
N LYS A 46 11.45 4.62 16.63
CA LYS A 46 11.31 3.53 15.66
C LYS A 46 9.89 2.97 15.69
N PRO A 47 9.34 2.49 14.56
CA PRO A 47 8.08 1.75 14.53
C PRO A 47 8.17 0.51 15.41
N GLU A 48 7.07 0.19 16.09
CA GLU A 48 6.93 -1.08 16.81
C GLU A 48 6.68 -2.22 15.82
N ARG A 49 7.15 -3.42 16.15
CA ARG A 49 7.26 -4.54 15.19
C ARG A 49 5.90 -5.09 14.72
N ASP A 50 4.94 -5.14 15.62
CA ASP A 50 3.64 -5.78 15.40
C ASP A 50 2.47 -4.78 15.47
N GLY A 51 2.78 -3.48 15.40
CA GLY A 51 1.88 -2.34 15.53
C GLY A 51 1.76 -1.48 14.27
#